data_AF-A0A962IJI3-F1
#
_entry.id   AF-A0A962IJI3-F1
#
_cell.length_a   1.000
_cell.length_b   1.000
_cell.length_c   1.000
_cell.angle_alpha   90.00
_cell.angle_beta   90.00
_cell.angle_gamma   90.00
#
_symmetry.space_group_name_H-M   'P 1'
#
loop_
_entity.id
_entity.type
_entity.pdbx_description
1 polymer ?
#
loop_
_entity_poly.entity_id
_entity_poly.type
_entity_poly.pdbx_seq_one_letter_code
_entity_poly.pdbx_strand_id
1 'polypeptide(L)'
;LGLNWRFADDRRGIPVDQPERYDLLDVSYQHRGLLGRGSRIQVGVQNLLDEQVSYFSSSPVGLHTFAYEERVWWLSVGWVGE
;
A
#
# COMPACT_ATOMS: atom_id res chain seq x y z
N LEU A 1 -14.43 8.43 -1.30
CA LEU A 1 -12.96 8.45 -1.45
C LEU A 1 -12.40 7.90 -0.16
N GLY A 2 -11.55 6.87 -0.21
CA GLY A 2 -10.92 6.27 0.97
C GLY A 2 -9.44 6.65 0.98
N LEU A 3 -9.05 7.53 1.90
CA LEU A 3 -7.65 7.82 2.18
C LEU A 3 -7.22 6.87 3.30
N ASN A 4 -6.17 6.10 3.08
CA ASN A 4 -5.59 5.26 4.11
C ASN A 4 -4.15 5.70 4.34
N TRP A 5 -3.92 6.33 5.48
CA TRP A 5 -2.56 6.68 5.91
C TRP A 5 -1.95 5.44 6.56
N ARG A 6 -0.94 4.86 5.93
CA ARG A 6 -0.21 3.74 6.50
C ARG A 6 1.06 4.26 7.12
N PHE A 7 0.97 4.50 8.43
CA PHE A 7 2.17 4.76 9.23
C PHE A 7 3.06 3.52 9.19
N ALA A 8 4.29 3.67 8.73
CA ALA A 8 5.26 2.59 8.67
C ALA A 8 5.86 2.23 10.04
N ASP A 9 5.31 2.73 11.16
CA ASP A 9 5.84 2.47 12.51
C ASP A 9 5.91 0.97 12.86
N ASP A 10 5.08 0.15 12.21
CA ASP A 10 5.10 -1.32 12.33
C ASP A 10 6.09 -2.02 11.39
N ARG A 11 6.79 -1.28 10.53
CA ARG A 11 7.80 -1.76 9.57
C ARG A 11 9.09 -0.98 9.81
N ARG A 12 10.01 -1.56 10.57
CA ARG A 12 11.35 -0.99 10.79
C ARG A 12 12.16 -1.02 9.49
N GLY A 13 11.91 -0.06 8.59
CA GLY A 13 12.76 0.24 7.45
C GLY A 13 13.64 1.44 7.76
N ILE A 14 14.92 1.32 7.44
CA ILE A 14 15.91 2.39 7.54
C ILE A 14 16.08 2.91 6.10
N PRO A 15 15.67 4.15 5.79
CA PRO A 15 16.03 4.80 4.53
C PRO A 15 17.56 4.87 4.39
N VAL A 16 18.07 4.71 3.17
CA VAL A 16 19.51 4.71 2.87
C VAL A 16 20.19 6.02 3.34
N ASP A 17 19.42 7.11 3.49
CA ASP A 17 19.95 8.45 3.79
C ASP A 17 19.34 9.15 5.04
N GLN A 18 18.28 8.64 5.66
CA GLN A 18 17.65 9.25 6.87
C GLN A 18 16.99 8.18 7.76
N PRO A 19 17.51 7.84 8.95
CA PRO A 19 17.16 6.58 9.64
C PRO A 19 15.81 6.52 10.34
N GLU A 20 15.02 7.60 10.36
CA GLU A 20 13.92 7.72 11.31
C GLU A 20 12.64 8.11 10.60
N ARG A 21 11.81 7.08 10.32
CA ARG A 21 10.39 7.18 9.98
C ARG A 21 10.11 7.70 8.56
N TYR A 22 9.48 6.86 7.76
CA TYR A 22 8.92 7.22 6.46
C TYR A 22 7.41 6.99 6.48
N ASP A 23 6.66 7.81 5.76
CA ASP A 23 5.22 7.70 5.65
C ASP A 23 4.85 7.18 4.26
N LEU A 24 4.05 6.11 4.20
CA LEU A 24 3.45 5.65 2.96
C LEU A 24 1.99 6.11 2.88
N LEU A 25 1.66 6.80 1.80
CA LEU A 25 0.30 7.28 1.54
C LEU A 25 -0.39 6.38 0.52
N ASP A 26 -1.46 5.69 0.96
CA ASP A 26 -2.28 4.88 0.09
C ASP A 26 -3.64 5.56 -0.14
N VAL A 27 -4.08 5.61 -1.40
CA VAL A 27 -5.36 6.22 -1.78
C VAL A 27 -6.17 5.22 -2.56
N SER A 28 -7.45 5.08 -2.21
CA SER A 28 -8.38 4.29 -3.01
C SER A 28 -9.73 4.96 -3.18
N TYR A 29 -10.41 4.61 -4.26
CA TYR A 29 -11.76 5.02 -4.53
C TYR A 29 -12.58 3.79 -4.90
N GLN A 30 -13.72 3.64 -4.25
CA GLN A 30 -14.67 2.57 -4.54
C GLN A 30 -15.96 3.16 -5.10
N HIS A 31 -16.45 2.56 -6.17
CA HIS A 31 -17.77 2.82 -6.74
C HIS A 31 -18.60 1.54 -6.76
N ARG A 32 -19.92 1.66 -6.63
CA ARG A 32 -20.85 0.54 -6.71
C ARG A 32 -21.86 0.81 -7.81
N GLY A 33 -22.27 -0.23 -8.54
CA GLY A 33 -23.31 -0.11 -9.55
C GLY A 33 -22.86 0.37 -10.93
N LEU A 34 -21.55 0.55 -11.17
CA LEU A 34 -21.05 1.04 -12.48
C LEU A 34 -21.33 0.06 -13.62
N LEU A 35 -21.23 -1.25 -13.35
CA LEU A 35 -21.38 -2.33 -14.34
C LEU A 35 -22.68 -3.12 -14.13
N GLY A 36 -23.65 -2.54 -13.41
CA GLY A 36 -24.90 -3.19 -13.04
C GLY A 36 -25.05 -3.41 -11.54
N ARG A 37 -26.26 -3.82 -11.12
CA ARG A 37 -26.62 -4.02 -9.71
C ARG A 37 -25.69 -5.06 -9.07
N GLY A 38 -25.20 -4.77 -7.88
CA GLY A 38 -24.23 -5.63 -7.17
C GLY A 38 -22.77 -5.45 -7.59
N SER A 39 -22.46 -4.77 -8.70
CA SER A 39 -21.06 -4.51 -9.07
C SER A 39 -20.37 -3.55 -8.07
N ARG A 40 -19.10 -3.83 -7.80
CA ARG A 40 -18.19 -3.02 -7.00
C ARG A 40 -16.88 -2.89 -7.75
N ILE A 41 -16.47 -1.67 -8.02
CA ILE A 41 -15.16 -1.35 -8.59
C ILE A 41 -14.40 -0.56 -7.55
N GLN A 42 -13.15 -0.93 -7.33
CA GLN A 42 -12.22 -0.18 -6.50
C GLN A 42 -10.93 0.05 -7.27
N VAL A 43 -10.50 1.29 -7.32
CA VAL A 43 -9.19 1.68 -7.85
C VAL A 43 -8.36 2.23 -6.72
N GLY A 44 -7.06 2.01 -6.75
CA GLY A 44 -6.18 2.60 -5.77
C GLY A 44 -4.75 2.71 -6.21
N VAL A 45 -4.01 3.45 -5.41
CA VAL A 45 -2.58 3.69 -5.51
C VAL A 45 -1.99 3.37 -4.15
N GLN A 46 -0.99 2.51 -4.14
CA GLN A 46 -0.12 2.30 -2.99
C GLN A 46 1.16 3.09 -3.19
N ASN A 47 1.72 3.60 -2.11
CA ASN A 47 2.88 4.49 -2.14
C ASN A 47 2.67 5.65 -3.15
N LEU A 48 1.60 6.42 -2.96
CA LEU A 48 1.23 7.55 -3.84
C LEU A 48 2.36 8.55 -4.01
N LEU A 49 3.23 8.69 -3.01
CA LEU A 49 4.38 9.60 -3.04
C LEU A 49 5.58 9.02 -3.81
N ASP A 50 5.58 7.72 -4.14
CA ASP A 50 6.71 6.99 -4.74
C ASP A 50 7.99 7.07 -3.89
N GLU A 51 7.81 6.93 -2.58
CA GLU A 51 8.91 6.99 -1.63
C GLU A 51 9.82 5.79 -1.75
N GLN A 52 11.12 6.06 -1.64
CA GLN A 52 12.16 5.09 -1.84
C GLN A 52 12.53 4.34 -0.57
N VAL A 53 11.83 3.25 -0.26
CA VAL A 53 11.97 2.61 1.06
C VAL A 53 12.43 1.16 1.01
N SER A 54 13.60 0.89 1.58
CA SER A 54 14.08 -0.45 1.90
C SER A 54 13.68 -0.83 3.33
N TYR A 55 13.18 -2.05 3.55
CA TYR A 55 12.84 -2.54 4.89
C TYR A 55 13.66 -3.76 5.28
N PHE A 56 13.98 -3.86 6.57
CA PHE A 56 14.69 -4.98 7.15
C PHE A 56 13.75 -5.74 8.08
N SER A 57 13.66 -7.06 7.92
CA SER A 57 13.04 -7.92 8.92
C SER A 57 14.13 -8.68 9.65
N SER A 58 14.20 -8.49 10.97
CA SER A 58 14.98 -9.38 11.83
C SER A 58 14.18 -10.66 12.06
N SER A 59 14.63 -11.77 11.46
CA SER A 59 14.12 -13.09 11.75
C SER A 59 15.14 -13.86 12.61
N PRO A 60 14.75 -14.97 13.28
CA PRO A 60 15.71 -15.84 13.97
C PRO A 60 16.82 -16.39 13.06
N VAL A 61 16.62 -16.32 11.73
CA VAL A 61 17.52 -16.84 10.70
C VAL A 61 18.46 -15.75 10.15
N GLY A 62 18.31 -14.49 10.58
CA GLY A 62 19.16 -13.37 10.20
C GLY A 62 18.41 -12.11 9.81
N LEU A 63 19.17 -11.11 9.34
CA LEU A 63 18.62 -9.87 8.80
C LEU A 63 18.21 -10.08 7.33
N HIS A 64 16.94 -9.91 7.02
CA HIS A 64 16.44 -9.95 5.65
C HIS A 64 16.17 -8.53 5.17
N THR A 65 16.91 -8.09 4.15
CA THR A 65 16.58 -6.88 3.40
C THR A 65 15.56 -7.24 2.34
N PHE A 66 14.44 -6.52 2.33
CA PHE A 66 13.45 -6.64 1.27
C PHE A 66 13.57 -5.46 0.33
N ALA A 67 13.34 -5.75 -0.95
CA ALA A 67 13.35 -4.75 -1.99
C ALA A 67 12.28 -3.67 -1.75
N TYR A 68 12.62 -2.50 -2.25
CA TYR A 68 11.81 -1.30 -2.43
C TYR A 68 10.31 -1.54 -2.67
N GLU A 69 9.43 -0.85 -1.92
CA GLU A 69 7.98 -0.82 -2.23
C GLU A 69 7.70 0.31 -3.24
N GLU A 70 7.60 -0.03 -4.55
CA GLU A 70 7.31 0.96 -5.60
C GLU A 70 5.88 1.51 -5.54
N ARG A 71 5.63 2.64 -6.21
CA ARG A 71 4.26 3.09 -6.45
C ARG A 71 3.50 2.04 -7.27
N VAL A 72 2.48 1.44 -6.66
CA VAL A 72 1.65 0.43 -7.32
C VAL A 72 0.24 0.95 -7.57
N TRP A 73 -0.16 0.94 -8.83
CA TRP A 73 -1.55 1.17 -9.23
C TRP A 73 -2.29 -0.16 -9.30
N TRP A 74 -3.48 -0.21 -8.72
CA TRP A 74 -4.29 -1.43 -8.73
C TRP A 74 -5.77 -1.15 -9.01
N LEU A 75 -6.42 -2.16 -9.57
CA LEU A 75 -7.84 -2.20 -9.85
C LEU A 75 -8.40 -3.51 -9.31
N SER A 76 -9.49 -3.42 -8.55
CA SER A 76 -10.27 -4.55 -8.10
C SER A 76 -11.70 -4.40 -8.62
N VAL A 77 -12.22 -5.48 -9.20
CA VAL A 77 -13.60 -5.58 -9.67
C VAL A 77 -14.23 -6.78 -8.99
N GLY A 78 -15.40 -6.59 -8.38
CA GLY A 78 -16.13 -7.65 -7.72
C GLY A 78 -17.64 -7.48 -7.87
N TRP A 79 -18.35 -8.56 -7.59
CA TRP A 79 -19.81 -8.58 -7.49
C TRP A 79 -20.19 -8.95 -6.07
N VAL A 80 -21.07 -8.14 -5.47
CA VAL A 80 -21.78 -8.50 -4.25
C VAL A 80 -23.04 -9.21 -4.71
N GLY A 81 -23.06 -10.55 -4.60
CA GLY A 81 -24.27 -11.34 -4.85
C GLY A 81 -25.37 -10.97 -3.85
N GLU A 82 -26.61 -11.00 -4.31
CA GLU A 82 -27.82 -10.95 -3.47
C GLU A 82 -27.95 -12.22 -2.62
#